data_AF-R5UCC9-F1
#
_entry.id   AF-R5UCC9-F1
#
_cell.length_a   1.000
_cell.length_b   1.000
_cell.length_c   1.000
_cell.angle_alpha   90.00
_cell.angle_beta   90.00
_cell.angle_gamma   90.00
#
_symmetry.space_group_name_H-M   'P 1'
#
loop_
_entity.id
_entity.type
_entity.pdbx_description
1 polymer ?
#
loop_
_entity_poly.entity_id
_entity_poly.type
_entity_poly.pdbx_seq_one_letter_code
_entity_poly.pdbx_strand_id
1 'polypeptide(L)'
;MSRIRIVKKNDEYTSEYQVGDLFEITGTWYGGVHIMGKSGAPVSLDKEEYVELDTEPELKQEEVIPRDIRVGDIVQHFKREWVSGETSEYLYKVLAFAQHTETGEKLVIYQGLYSPFKICARPYGMFMSEVDHEKYPDIKQQYRFEKIKE
;
A
#
# COMPACT_ATOMS: atom_id res chain seq x y z
N MET A 1 12.54 4.29 -5.69
CA MET A 1 12.73 4.75 -7.09
C MET A 1 13.31 3.59 -7.85
N SER A 2 12.71 3.19 -8.98
CA SER A 2 13.13 1.99 -9.70
C SER A 2 14.55 2.10 -10.22
N ARG A 3 15.39 1.13 -9.88
CA ARG A 3 16.79 1.04 -10.31
C ARG A 3 16.92 -0.09 -11.33
N ILE A 4 17.90 0.02 -12.20
CA ILE A 4 18.25 -1.03 -13.14
C ILE A 4 19.71 -1.41 -13.01
N ARG A 5 20.02 -2.65 -13.38
CA ARG A 5 21.38 -3.12 -13.58
C ARG A 5 21.59 -3.49 -15.02
N ILE A 6 22.64 -2.97 -15.65
CA ILE A 6 23.00 -3.34 -17.01
C ILE A 6 23.51 -4.77 -17.01
N VAL A 7 22.91 -5.63 -17.82
CA VAL A 7 23.31 -7.05 -17.99
C VAL A 7 23.91 -7.32 -19.35
N LYS A 8 23.64 -6.46 -20.34
CA LYS A 8 24.12 -6.59 -21.70
C LYS A 8 24.30 -5.20 -22.31
N LYS A 9 25.21 -5.11 -23.28
CA LYS A 9 25.49 -3.90 -24.03
C LYS A 9 25.25 -4.17 -25.51
N ASN A 10 24.29 -3.48 -26.11
CA ASN A 10 24.03 -3.55 -27.55
C ASN A 10 24.86 -2.52 -28.32
N ASP A 11 25.12 -1.35 -27.72
CA ASP A 11 26.01 -0.32 -28.30
C ASP A 11 27.43 -0.53 -27.78
N GLU A 12 28.32 -1.12 -28.57
CA GLU A 12 29.71 -1.38 -28.15
C GLU A 12 30.60 -0.12 -28.08
N TYR A 13 30.17 1.00 -28.66
CA TYR A 13 30.98 2.23 -28.78
C TYR A 13 30.71 3.25 -27.69
N THR A 14 29.53 3.23 -27.08
CA THR A 14 29.19 4.16 -26.00
C THR A 14 30.05 3.94 -24.76
N SER A 15 30.51 5.01 -24.12
CA SER A 15 31.17 4.95 -22.81
C SER A 15 30.22 5.31 -21.67
N GLU A 16 28.96 5.59 -21.98
CA GLU A 16 27.97 6.10 -21.02
C GLU A 16 27.51 5.05 -20.02
N TYR A 17 27.59 3.77 -20.38
CA TYR A 17 27.25 2.64 -19.52
C TYR A 17 28.10 1.41 -19.84
N GLN A 18 28.24 0.53 -18.86
CA GLN A 18 28.93 -0.75 -18.94
C GLN A 18 28.10 -1.84 -18.27
N VAL A 19 28.31 -3.09 -18.69
CA VAL A 19 27.69 -4.25 -18.05
C VAL A 19 28.08 -4.28 -16.58
N GLY A 20 27.08 -4.43 -15.71
CA GLY A 20 27.20 -4.40 -14.27
C GLY A 20 26.90 -3.04 -13.63
N ASP A 21 26.88 -1.95 -14.40
CA ASP A 21 26.55 -0.62 -13.88
C ASP A 21 25.10 -0.57 -13.37
N LEU A 22 24.86 0.35 -12.42
CA LEU A 22 23.56 0.59 -11.80
C LEU A 22 23.09 2.01 -12.13
N PHE A 23 21.86 2.13 -12.62
CA PHE A 23 21.26 3.41 -12.97
C PHE A 23 19.85 3.55 -12.38
N GLU A 24 19.40 4.80 -12.25
CA GLU A 24 18.02 5.14 -11.94
C GLU A 24 17.26 5.42 -13.25
N ILE A 25 16.02 4.93 -13.34
CA ILE A 25 15.17 5.16 -14.51
C ILE A 25 14.69 6.61 -14.48
N THR A 26 14.98 7.37 -15.54
CA THR A 26 14.47 8.73 -15.73
C THR A 26 13.20 8.79 -16.58
N GLY A 27 12.89 7.72 -17.32
CA GLY A 27 11.67 7.58 -18.11
C GLY A 27 11.56 6.20 -18.75
N THR A 28 10.38 5.88 -19.27
CA THR A 28 10.10 4.59 -19.93
C THR A 28 9.55 4.82 -21.33
N TRP A 29 9.89 3.94 -22.27
CA TRP A 29 9.33 3.91 -23.63
C TRP A 29 8.91 2.48 -23.99
N TYR A 30 8.25 2.29 -25.14
CA TYR A 30 7.60 1.01 -25.46
C TYR A 30 8.56 -0.19 -25.46
N GLY A 31 9.83 0.02 -25.78
CA GLY A 31 10.87 -1.01 -25.85
C GLY A 31 11.88 -1.00 -24.70
N GLY A 32 11.78 -0.08 -23.73
CA GLY A 32 12.87 0.08 -22.78
C GLY A 32 12.74 1.26 -21.82
N VAL A 33 13.89 1.72 -21.33
CA VAL A 33 14.01 2.81 -20.35
C VAL A 33 14.97 3.89 -20.82
N HIS A 34 14.84 5.07 -20.24
CA HIS A 34 15.82 6.13 -20.30
C HIS A 34 16.57 6.21 -18.97
N ILE A 35 17.87 6.44 -19.05
CA ILE A 35 18.77 6.68 -17.92
C ILE A 35 19.65 7.91 -18.20
N MET A 36 20.31 8.39 -17.16
CA MET A 36 21.41 9.34 -17.30
C MET A 36 22.74 8.58 -17.30
N GLY A 37 23.47 8.65 -18.40
CA GLY A 37 24.80 8.06 -18.57
C GLY A 37 25.86 8.69 -17.67
N LYS A 38 27.05 8.08 -17.63
CA LYS A 38 28.18 8.53 -16.79
C LYS A 38 28.58 9.98 -17.01
N SER A 39 28.41 10.52 -18.22
CA SER A 39 28.72 11.93 -18.52
C SER A 39 27.53 12.88 -18.27
N GLY A 40 26.38 12.35 -17.85
CA GLY A 40 25.13 13.09 -17.78
C GLY A 40 24.39 13.17 -19.11
N ALA A 41 24.81 12.43 -20.14
CA ALA A 41 24.06 12.32 -21.38
C ALA A 41 22.83 11.40 -21.20
N PRO A 42 21.65 11.73 -21.76
CA PRO A 42 20.51 10.82 -21.75
C PRO A 42 20.78 9.61 -22.64
N VAL A 43 20.56 8.41 -22.11
CA VAL A 43 20.74 7.14 -22.83
C VAL A 43 19.45 6.34 -22.79
N SER A 44 19.08 5.76 -23.94
CA SER A 44 17.97 4.81 -24.05
C SER A 44 18.52 3.40 -24.06
N LEU A 45 17.93 2.52 -23.25
CA LEU A 45 18.30 1.12 -23.14
C LEU A 45 17.10 0.24 -23.49
N ASP A 46 17.33 -0.79 -24.28
CA ASP A 46 16.33 -1.81 -24.59
C ASP A 46 16.13 -2.76 -23.40
N LYS A 47 14.94 -3.36 -23.26
CA LYS A 47 14.59 -4.27 -22.16
C LYS A 47 15.57 -5.43 -21.98
N GLU A 48 16.24 -5.86 -23.04
CA GLU A 48 17.21 -6.95 -22.99
C GLU A 48 18.60 -6.50 -22.47
N GLU A 49 18.85 -5.20 -22.33
CA GLU A 49 20.13 -4.65 -21.87
C GLU A 49 20.24 -4.53 -20.35
N TYR A 50 19.12 -4.58 -19.64
CA TYR A 50 19.07 -4.38 -18.20
C TYR A 50 18.12 -5.36 -17.49
N VAL A 51 18.34 -5.52 -16.19
CA VAL A 51 17.35 -6.09 -15.28
C VAL A 51 16.87 -5.00 -14.34
N GLU A 52 15.57 -4.89 -14.17
CA GLU A 52 14.99 -4.04 -13.13
C GLU A 52 15.39 -4.63 -11.78
N LEU A 53 16.12 -3.83 -11.02
CA LEU A 53 16.28 -4.09 -9.61
C LEU A 53 15.08 -3.43 -8.98
N ASP A 54 14.08 -4.25 -8.69
CA ASP A 54 13.07 -3.90 -7.71
C ASP A 54 13.85 -3.47 -6.46
N THR A 55 14.02 -2.16 -6.26
CA THR A 55 13.94 -1.66 -4.90
C THR A 55 12.59 -2.15 -4.48
N GLU A 56 12.57 -3.23 -3.67
CA GLU A 56 11.41 -3.60 -2.88
C GLU A 56 10.72 -2.29 -2.56
N PRO A 57 9.44 -2.10 -2.94
CA PRO A 57 8.76 -0.89 -2.53
C PRO A 57 9.04 -0.84 -1.04
N GLU A 58 9.79 0.17 -0.59
CA GLU A 58 9.87 0.48 0.82
C GLU A 58 8.41 0.63 1.15
N LEU A 59 7.83 -0.42 1.74
CA LEU A 59 6.53 -0.38 2.34
C LEU A 59 6.69 0.81 3.23
N LYS A 60 6.09 1.94 2.84
CA LYS A 60 5.92 3.07 3.73
C LYS A 60 5.20 2.42 4.88
N GLN A 61 5.95 2.05 5.91
CA GLN A 61 5.43 1.72 7.20
C GLN A 61 4.89 3.07 7.64
N GLU A 62 3.66 3.38 7.22
CA GLU A 62 2.82 4.29 7.97
C GLU A 62 3.03 3.85 9.41
N GLU A 63 3.49 4.76 10.27
CA GLU A 63 3.64 4.48 11.69
C GLU A 63 2.24 4.17 12.24
N VAL A 64 1.80 2.93 12.06
CA VAL A 64 0.53 2.46 12.57
C VAL A 64 0.75 2.28 14.05
N ILE A 65 0.42 3.31 14.82
CA ILE A 65 0.35 3.24 16.27
C ILE A 65 -0.43 1.95 16.61
N PRO A 66 0.19 0.97 17.28
CA PRO A 66 -0.46 -0.32 17.52
C PRO A 66 -1.68 -0.08 18.42
N ARG A 67 -2.87 -0.22 17.84
CA ARG A 67 -4.15 -0.06 18.56
C ARG A 67 -4.55 -1.39 19.19
N ASP A 68 -5.16 -1.33 20.38
CA ASP A 68 -5.61 -2.51 21.12
C ASP A 68 -6.96 -3.04 20.61
N ILE A 69 -6.99 -3.45 19.34
CA ILE A 69 -8.10 -4.18 18.73
C ILE A 69 -7.68 -5.64 18.54
N ARG A 70 -8.48 -6.56 19.07
CA ARG A 70 -8.20 -8.00 19.07
C ARG A 70 -9.30 -8.77 18.34
N VAL A 71 -8.99 -10.01 18.00
CA VAL A 71 -10.00 -10.95 17.51
C VAL A 71 -11.10 -11.11 18.54
N GLY A 72 -12.35 -11.03 18.09
CA GLY A 72 -13.54 -11.09 18.93
C GLY A 72 -14.10 -9.72 19.31
N ASP A 73 -13.30 -8.65 19.25
CA ASP A 73 -13.76 -7.31 19.60
C ASP A 73 -14.86 -6.82 18.67
N ILE A 74 -15.82 -6.10 19.24
CA ILE A 74 -16.79 -5.33 18.48
C ILE A 74 -16.23 -3.92 18.29
N VAL A 75 -16.30 -3.46 17.05
CA VAL A 75 -15.84 -2.14 16.64
C VAL A 75 -16.97 -1.39 15.93
N GLN A 76 -16.95 -0.07 16.03
CA GLN A 76 -17.80 0.81 15.25
C GLN A 76 -16.99 1.52 14.18
N HIS A 77 -17.54 1.60 12.97
CA HIS A 77 -17.01 2.46 11.92
C HIS A 77 -17.48 3.90 12.15
N PHE A 78 -16.65 4.89 11.82
CA PHE A 78 -16.95 6.32 12.09
C PHE A 78 -18.29 6.81 11.52
N LYS A 79 -18.74 6.23 10.40
CA LYS A 79 -20.07 6.50 9.81
C LYS A 79 -21.25 6.12 10.70
N ARG A 80 -21.01 5.40 11.80
CA ARG A 80 -22.03 5.13 12.80
C ARG A 80 -22.62 6.42 13.39
N GLU A 81 -21.86 7.51 13.40
CA GLU A 81 -22.36 8.84 13.80
C GLU A 81 -23.53 9.35 12.94
N TRP A 82 -23.76 8.79 11.75
CA TRP A 82 -24.86 9.17 10.86
C TRP A 82 -26.14 8.36 11.06
N VAL A 83 -26.09 7.31 11.88
CA VAL A 83 -27.22 6.39 12.07
C VAL A 83 -27.66 6.38 13.53
N SER A 84 -28.88 5.91 13.78
CA SER A 84 -29.38 5.74 15.15
C SER A 84 -28.54 4.72 15.92
N GLY A 85 -28.17 5.08 17.15
CA GLY A 85 -27.44 4.19 18.08
C GLY A 85 -28.23 2.94 18.46
N GLU A 86 -29.54 2.91 18.23
CA GLU A 86 -30.40 1.74 18.45
C GLU A 86 -30.20 0.63 17.41
N THR A 87 -29.59 0.97 16.26
CA THR A 87 -29.31 0.02 15.19
C THR A 87 -27.92 -0.59 15.34
N SER A 88 -27.70 -1.75 14.74
CA SER A 88 -26.37 -2.34 14.59
C SER A 88 -25.64 -1.90 13.32
N GLU A 89 -26.19 -0.93 12.58
CA GLU A 89 -25.57 -0.44 11.35
C GLU A 89 -24.19 0.18 11.66
N TYR A 90 -23.21 -0.15 10.83
CA TYR A 90 -21.80 0.20 11.03
C TYR A 90 -21.13 -0.40 12.29
N LEU A 91 -21.75 -1.39 12.95
CA LEU A 91 -21.06 -2.25 13.91
C LEU A 91 -20.48 -3.48 13.23
N TYR A 92 -19.29 -3.88 13.66
CA TYR A 92 -18.58 -5.01 13.11
C TYR A 92 -17.89 -5.82 14.22
N LYS A 93 -17.75 -7.13 14.01
CA LYS A 93 -16.93 -8.02 14.84
C LYS A 93 -15.64 -8.37 14.12
N VAL A 94 -14.50 -8.19 14.77
CA VAL A 94 -13.20 -8.63 14.24
C VAL A 94 -13.12 -10.15 14.35
N LEU A 95 -12.92 -10.84 13.23
CA LEU A 95 -12.86 -12.30 13.17
C LEU A 95 -11.42 -12.83 13.13
N ALA A 96 -10.52 -12.17 12.39
CA ALA A 96 -9.15 -12.60 12.25
C ALA A 96 -8.25 -11.47 11.73
N PHE A 97 -6.95 -11.66 11.90
CA PHE A 97 -5.93 -10.98 11.10
C PHE A 97 -5.37 -11.99 10.11
N ALA A 98 -5.29 -11.60 8.84
CA ALA A 98 -4.83 -12.46 7.75
C ALA A 98 -3.63 -11.83 7.05
N GLN A 99 -2.89 -12.65 6.31
CA GLN A 99 -1.84 -12.20 5.41
C GLN A 99 -2.22 -12.56 3.99
N HIS A 100 -2.20 -11.58 3.10
CA HIS A 100 -2.45 -11.78 1.68
C HIS A 100 -1.25 -12.52 1.08
N THR A 101 -1.48 -13.69 0.48
CA THR A 101 -0.40 -14.61 0.08
C THR A 101 0.46 -14.09 -1.06
N GLU A 102 -0.12 -13.31 -1.97
CA GLU A 102 0.53 -12.82 -3.18
C GLU A 102 1.28 -11.52 -2.96
N THR A 103 0.89 -10.72 -1.96
CA THR A 103 1.43 -9.37 -1.72
C THR A 103 2.10 -9.22 -0.36
N GLY A 104 1.89 -10.18 0.55
CA GLY A 104 2.32 -10.11 1.94
C GLY A 104 1.52 -9.12 2.80
N GLU A 105 0.51 -8.43 2.25
CA GLU A 105 -0.23 -7.38 2.95
C GLU A 105 -1.02 -7.95 4.13
N LYS A 106 -0.93 -7.27 5.29
CA LYS A 106 -1.72 -7.62 6.47
C LYS A 106 -3.15 -7.11 6.31
N LEU A 107 -4.12 -7.99 6.53
CA LEU A 107 -5.55 -7.70 6.42
C LEU A 107 -6.25 -7.89 7.76
N VAL A 108 -7.32 -7.13 7.97
CA VAL A 108 -8.31 -7.38 9.02
C VAL A 108 -9.54 -8.04 8.39
N ILE A 109 -9.92 -9.20 8.90
CA ILE A 109 -11.15 -9.90 8.52
C ILE A 109 -12.20 -9.60 9.58
N TYR A 110 -13.32 -9.04 9.17
CA TYR A 110 -14.38 -8.61 10.08
C TYR A 110 -15.76 -8.84 9.48
N GLN A 111 -16.78 -8.97 10.34
CA GLN A 111 -18.15 -9.24 9.94
C GLN A 111 -19.07 -8.09 10.38
N GLY A 112 -19.95 -7.62 9.49
CA GLY A 112 -21.01 -6.68 9.85
C GLY A 112 -22.01 -7.31 10.80
N LEU A 113 -22.41 -6.59 11.85
CA LEU A 113 -23.43 -7.03 12.81
C LEU A 113 -24.85 -6.62 12.41
N TYR A 114 -25.04 -6.30 11.13
CA TYR A 114 -26.30 -5.89 10.52
C TYR A 114 -26.50 -6.64 9.21
N SER A 115 -27.75 -6.87 8.82
CA SER A 115 -28.10 -7.61 7.60
C SER A 115 -27.40 -7.02 6.37
N PRO A 116 -26.79 -7.84 5.47
CA PRO A 116 -26.82 -9.29 5.43
C PRO A 116 -25.61 -9.97 6.11
N PHE A 117 -25.06 -9.38 7.17
CA PHE A 117 -23.95 -9.90 7.97
C PHE A 117 -22.68 -10.23 7.14
N LYS A 118 -22.36 -9.33 6.20
CA LYS A 118 -21.25 -9.51 5.25
C LYS A 118 -19.92 -9.65 5.99
N ILE A 119 -19.11 -10.59 5.53
CA ILE A 119 -17.69 -10.71 5.92
C ILE A 119 -16.87 -9.91 4.92
N CYS A 120 -15.96 -9.08 5.44
CA CYS A 120 -15.11 -8.20 4.66
C CYS A 120 -13.64 -8.38 5.04
N ALA A 121 -12.76 -8.14 4.08
CA ALA A 121 -11.32 -8.02 4.29
C ALA A 121 -10.92 -6.57 3.98
N ARG A 122 -10.04 -5.98 4.80
CA ARG A 122 -9.52 -4.63 4.58
C ARG A 122 -8.03 -4.58 4.95
N PRO A 123 -7.20 -3.82 4.21
CA PRO A 123 -5.84 -3.50 4.61
C PRO A 123 -5.75 -3.06 6.07
N TYR A 124 -4.79 -3.61 6.80
CA TYR A 124 -4.59 -3.33 8.23
C TYR A 124 -4.35 -1.85 8.49
N GLY A 125 -3.48 -1.21 7.70
CA GLY A 125 -3.23 0.24 7.79
C GLY A 125 -4.52 1.05 7.63
N MET A 126 -5.30 0.77 6.59
CA MET A 126 -6.58 1.46 6.34
C MET A 126 -7.68 1.17 7.36
N PHE A 127 -7.60 0.05 8.09
CA PHE A 127 -8.51 -0.28 9.18
C PHE A 127 -8.11 0.47 10.46
N MET A 128 -6.80 0.54 10.72
CA MET A 128 -6.24 1.19 11.88
C MET A 128 -6.08 2.71 11.73
N SER A 129 -6.24 3.26 10.52
CA SER A 129 -6.02 4.68 10.22
C SER A 129 -6.99 5.61 10.93
N GLU A 130 -6.57 6.87 11.06
CA GLU A 130 -7.43 7.98 11.45
C GLU A 130 -8.52 8.23 10.40
N VAL A 131 -9.59 8.91 10.82
CA VAL A 131 -10.59 9.45 9.89
C VAL A 131 -9.95 10.58 9.10
N ASP A 132 -10.27 10.65 7.82
CA ASP A 132 -9.95 11.80 6.99
C ASP A 132 -10.87 12.96 7.37
N HIS A 133 -10.41 13.82 8.29
CA HIS A 133 -11.19 14.95 8.80
C HIS A 133 -11.26 16.13 7.83
N GLU A 134 -10.44 16.16 6.77
CA GLU A 134 -10.63 17.12 5.67
C GLU A 134 -11.90 16.74 4.87
N LYS A 135 -12.08 15.44 4.63
CA LYS A 135 -13.27 14.92 3.94
C LYS A 135 -14.50 14.81 4.84
N TYR A 136 -14.31 14.54 6.12
CA TYR A 136 -15.36 14.31 7.11
C TYR A 136 -15.17 15.20 8.34
N PRO A 137 -15.35 16.53 8.20
CA PRO A 137 -15.02 17.49 9.26
C PRO A 137 -15.90 17.35 10.51
N ASP A 138 -17.15 16.88 10.36
CA ASP A 138 -18.11 16.80 11.47
C ASP A 138 -18.00 15.49 12.28
N ILE A 139 -17.17 14.55 11.84
CA ILE A 139 -16.99 13.26 12.52
C ILE A 139 -16.12 13.45 13.76
N LYS A 140 -16.63 13.03 14.92
CA LYS A 140 -15.95 13.15 16.21
C LYS A 140 -15.04 11.98 16.50
N GLN A 141 -15.35 10.81 15.95
CA GLN A 141 -14.54 9.60 16.06
C GLN A 141 -13.17 9.87 15.43
N GLN A 142 -12.09 9.63 16.19
CA GLN A 142 -10.74 9.93 15.73
C GLN A 142 -10.29 8.93 14.66
N TYR A 143 -10.68 7.68 14.83
CA TYR A 143 -10.23 6.62 13.95
C TYR A 143 -11.34 5.98 13.13
N ARG A 144 -10.97 5.40 11.98
CA ARG A 144 -11.96 4.75 11.11
C ARG A 144 -12.77 3.67 11.79
N PHE A 145 -12.09 2.86 12.59
CA PHE A 145 -12.69 1.85 13.45
C PHE A 145 -12.22 2.06 14.88
N GLU A 146 -13.15 2.02 15.82
CA GLU A 146 -12.87 2.09 17.26
C GLU A 146 -13.61 0.98 17.99
N LYS A 147 -12.96 0.39 18.99
CA LYS A 147 -13.57 -0.62 19.86
C LYS A 147 -14.68 0.03 20.67
N ILE A 148 -15.86 -0.56 20.67
CA ILE A 148 -16.90 -0.17 21.62
C ILE A 148 -16.53 -0.71 23.00
N LYS A 149 -16.55 0.17 23.99
CA LYS A 149 -16.43 -0.23 25.39
C LYS A 149 -17.81 -0.74 25.81
N GLU A 150 -17.87 -1.98 26.30
CA GLU A 150 -19.04 -2.48 27.05
C GLU A 150 -19.31 -1.63 28.29
#